data_AF-A0A135WPG0-F1
#
_entry.id   AF-A0A135WPG0-F1
#
_cell.length_a   1.000
_cell.length_b   1.000
_cell.length_c   1.000
_cell.angle_alpha   90.00
_cell.angle_beta   90.00
_cell.angle_gamma   90.00
#
_symmetry.space_group_name_H-M   'P 1'
#
loop_
_entity.id
_entity.type
_entity.pdbx_description
1 polymer ?
#
loop_
_entity_poly.entity_id
_entity_poly.type
_entity_poly.pdbx_seq_one_letter_code
_entity_poly.pdbx_strand_id
1 'polypeptide(L)'
;MFRETHIDSGNSSRHEGNLGVVQGNSMCIEGNSGVVQGNSMCIEGNSGVVQGNSMCIEGNSGVVQGNSMCIEGNLGVVQGNSMCIEGNSGVVQGNSMCIEGNLHRFGELK
;
A
#
# COMPACT_ATOMS: atom_id res chain seq x y z
N MET A 1 9.24 18.54 4.48
CA MET A 1 10.61 18.15 4.10
C MET A 1 10.69 16.65 4.31
N PHE A 2 10.58 15.84 3.25
CA PHE A 2 10.87 14.40 3.35
C PHE A 2 12.38 14.27 3.59
N ARG A 3 12.79 13.65 4.69
CA ARG A 3 14.21 13.36 4.97
C ARG A 3 14.43 11.86 4.86
N GLU A 4 15.61 11.55 4.32
CA GLU A 4 16.25 10.24 4.21
C GLU A 4 15.53 9.14 3.40
N THR A 5 16.25 8.64 2.39
CA THR A 5 16.04 7.34 1.79
C THR A 5 16.56 6.29 2.77
N HIS A 6 15.67 5.63 3.50
CA HIS A 6 16.06 4.49 4.33
C HIS A 6 16.02 3.22 3.46
N ILE A 7 17.19 2.86 2.92
CA ILE A 7 17.38 1.58 2.22
C ILE A 7 17.78 0.57 3.29
N ASP A 8 16.83 -0.20 3.79
CA ASP A 8 17.09 -1.25 4.75
C ASP A 8 17.12 -2.59 4.03
N SER A 9 18.32 -3.04 3.67
CA SER A 9 18.53 -4.36 3.06
C SER A 9 18.38 -5.52 4.06
N GLY A 10 17.91 -5.26 5.28
CA GLY A 10 17.61 -6.27 6.28
C GLY A 10 16.43 -7.18 5.90
N ASN A 11 16.44 -8.42 6.43
CA ASN A 11 15.32 -9.35 6.25
C ASN A 11 14.02 -8.84 6.89
N SER A 12 14.13 -7.99 7.92
CA SER A 12 13.01 -7.34 8.60
C SER A 12 13.46 -5.99 9.15
N SER A 13 12.72 -4.91 8.90
CA SER A 13 13.00 -3.56 9.39
C SER A 13 11.73 -2.86 9.90
N ARG A 14 11.92 -1.88 10.80
CA ARG A 14 10.86 -0.99 11.28
C ARG A 14 11.27 0.46 11.02
N HIS A 15 10.38 1.24 10.42
CA HIS A 15 10.61 2.65 10.13
C HIS A 15 9.47 3.51 10.67
N GLU A 16 9.79 4.68 11.22
CA GLU A 16 8.83 5.59 11.82
C GLU A 16 9.08 7.02 11.34
N GLY A 17 8.02 7.79 11.09
CA GLY A 17 8.08 9.22 10.77
C GLY A 17 7.83 9.55 9.29
N ASN A 18 8.56 10.54 8.76
CA ASN A 18 8.38 11.06 7.40
C ASN A 18 9.50 10.59 6.47
N LEU A 19 9.23 9.55 5.70
CA LEU A 19 10.19 8.83 4.86
C LEU A 19 10.04 9.23 3.39
N GLY A 20 11.16 9.34 2.68
CA GLY A 20 11.14 9.55 1.23
C GLY A 20 10.85 8.24 0.48
N VAL A 21 11.84 7.35 0.49
CA VAL A 21 11.79 6.04 -0.16
C VAL A 21 12.23 4.99 0.84
N VAL A 22 11.47 3.90 0.93
CA VAL A 22 11.73 2.76 1.81
C VAL A 22 11.74 1.49 0.97
N GLN A 23 12.79 0.68 1.11
CA GLN A 23 12.90 -0.61 0.43
C GLN A 23 13.41 -1.68 1.38
N GLY A 24 12.80 -2.86 1.35
CA GLY A 24 13.16 -3.99 2.20
C GLY A 24 12.31 -5.23 1.94
N ASN A 25 12.71 -6.39 2.50
CA ASN A 25 11.95 -7.63 2.30
C ASN A 25 10.71 -7.69 3.19
N SER A 26 10.90 -7.53 4.50
CA SER A 26 9.81 -7.47 5.48
C SER A 26 9.86 -6.13 6.20
N MET A 27 8.79 -5.35 6.19
CA MET A 27 8.83 -4.00 6.75
C MET A 27 7.59 -3.69 7.57
N CYS A 28 7.78 -3.00 8.69
CA CYS A 28 6.73 -2.28 9.41
C CYS A 28 7.00 -0.78 9.32
N ILE A 29 6.05 -0.01 8.78
CA ILE A 29 6.22 1.43 8.57
C ILE A 29 5.07 2.16 9.26
N GLU A 30 5.42 3.14 10.10
CA GLU A 30 4.46 4.00 10.79
C GLU A 30 4.72 5.46 10.42
N GLY A 31 3.74 6.13 9.81
CA GLY A 31 3.83 7.54 9.43
C GLY A 31 3.64 7.79 7.93
N ASN A 32 4.39 8.74 7.39
CA ASN A 32 4.23 9.18 5.99
C ASN A 32 5.39 8.71 5.13
N SER A 33 5.10 8.04 4.02
CA SER A 33 6.10 7.60 3.05
C SER A 33 5.79 8.08 1.64
N GLY A 34 6.82 8.48 0.88
CA GLY A 34 6.66 8.75 -0.54
C GLY A 34 6.46 7.46 -1.34
N VAL A 35 7.47 6.59 -1.31
CA VAL A 35 7.50 5.32 -2.02
C VAL A 35 7.93 4.19 -1.09
N VAL A 36 7.19 3.10 -1.09
CA VAL A 36 7.50 1.88 -0.32
C VAL A 36 7.54 0.68 -1.27
N GLN A 37 8.64 -0.06 -1.26
CA GLN A 37 8.80 -1.28 -2.06
C GLN A 37 9.30 -2.45 -1.23
N GLY A 38 8.56 -3.57 -1.24
CA GLY A 38 8.99 -4.75 -0.50
C GLY A 38 8.17 -6.01 -0.74
N ASN A 39 8.54 -7.10 -0.08
CA ASN A 39 7.81 -8.36 -0.24
C ASN A 39 6.62 -8.46 0.72
N SER A 40 6.87 -8.28 2.03
CA SER A 40 5.88 -8.37 3.09
C SER A 40 5.86 -7.07 3.88
N MET A 41 4.75 -6.34 3.90
CA MET A 41 4.71 -5.00 4.49
C MET A 41 3.48 -4.79 5.36
N CYS A 42 3.69 -4.18 6.51
CA CYS A 42 2.64 -3.58 7.33
C CYS A 42 2.88 -2.06 7.34
N ILE A 43 1.89 -1.28 6.89
CA ILE A 43 2.01 0.17 6.77
C ILE A 43 0.83 0.80 7.51
N GLU A 44 1.13 1.66 8.48
CA GLU A 44 0.17 2.49 9.18
C GLU A 44 0.46 3.96 8.87
N GLY A 45 -0.47 4.67 8.23
CA GLY A 45 -0.35 6.08 7.89
C GLY A 45 -0.56 6.39 6.40
N ASN A 46 0.22 7.33 5.85
CA ASN A 46 0.01 7.81 4.47
C ASN A 46 1.15 7.39 3.55
N SER A 47 0.82 6.82 2.40
CA SER A 47 1.80 6.47 1.37
C SER A 47 1.45 7.05 0.00
N GLY A 48 2.45 7.52 -0.73
CA GLY A 48 2.26 7.91 -2.13
C GLY A 48 2.08 6.67 -3.02
N VAL A 49 3.11 5.82 -3.05
CA VAL A 49 3.16 4.59 -3.84
C VAL A 49 3.61 3.42 -2.96
N VAL A 50 2.88 2.32 -3.00
CA VAL A 50 3.22 1.07 -2.31
C VAL A 50 3.25 -0.07 -3.32
N GLN A 51 4.37 -0.79 -3.40
CA GLN A 51 4.52 -1.95 -4.28
C GLN A 51 5.06 -3.15 -3.50
N GLY A 52 4.32 -4.27 -3.54
CA GLY A 52 4.80 -5.49 -2.92
C GLY A 52 3.97 -6.74 -3.12
N ASN A 53 4.36 -7.84 -2.47
CA ASN A 53 3.66 -9.12 -2.63
C ASN A 53 2.51 -9.26 -1.64
N SER A 54 2.80 -9.14 -0.35
CA SER A 54 1.85 -9.30 0.76
C SER A 54 1.81 -8.02 1.58
N MET A 55 0.66 -7.36 1.65
CA MET A 55 0.57 -6.03 2.27
C MET A 55 -0.64 -5.92 3.18
N CYS A 56 -0.41 -5.35 4.37
CA CYS A 56 -1.44 -4.83 5.25
C CYS A 56 -1.26 -3.32 5.34
N ILE A 57 -2.27 -2.55 4.95
CA ILE A 57 -2.20 -1.08 4.91
C ILE A 57 -3.38 -0.52 5.70
N GLU A 58 -3.09 0.31 6.69
CA GLU A 58 -4.08 1.10 7.43
C GLU A 58 -3.78 2.58 7.19
N GLY A 59 -4.72 3.30 6.58
CA GLY A 59 -4.60 4.73 6.29
C GLY A 59 -4.81 5.08 4.82
N ASN A 60 -4.05 6.06 4.30
CA ASN A 60 -4.27 6.58 2.97
C ASN A 60 -3.16 6.19 2.00
N SER A 61 -3.51 5.72 0.80
CA SER A 61 -2.51 5.46 -0.24
C SER A 61 -2.92 6.00 -1.60
N GLY A 62 -1.98 6.61 -2.31
CA GLY A 62 -2.22 7.07 -3.69
C GLY A 62 -2.33 5.90 -4.66
N VAL A 63 -1.29 5.08 -4.74
CA VAL A 63 -1.20 3.91 -5.62
C VAL A 63 -0.71 2.71 -4.82
N VAL A 64 -1.44 1.60 -4.91
CA VAL A 64 -1.08 0.33 -4.28
C VAL A 64 -1.06 -0.77 -5.33
N GLN A 65 0.06 -1.47 -5.46
CA GLN A 65 0.20 -2.59 -6.39
C GLN A 65 0.75 -3.83 -5.66
N GLY A 66 0.02 -4.95 -5.73
CA GLY A 66 0.53 -6.18 -5.16
C GLY A 66 -0.31 -7.44 -5.35
N ASN A 67 0.15 -8.55 -4.77
CA ASN A 67 -0.49 -9.85 -4.98
C ASN A 67 -1.61 -10.12 -3.97
N SER A 68 -1.32 -9.97 -2.68
CA SER A 68 -2.23 -10.25 -1.57
C SER A 68 -2.29 -9.03 -0.65
N MET A 69 -3.45 -8.40 -0.57
CA MET A 69 -3.59 -7.10 0.10
C MET A 69 -4.80 -7.10 1.05
N CYS A 70 -4.57 -6.61 2.27
CA CYS A 70 -5.61 -6.24 3.22
C CYS A 70 -5.45 -4.74 3.48
N ILE A 71 -6.47 -3.95 3.17
CA ILE A 71 -6.35 -2.49 3.21
C ILE A 71 -7.56 -1.89 3.92
N GLU A 72 -7.30 -1.02 4.89
CA GLU A 72 -8.30 -0.20 5.56
C GLU A 72 -7.98 1.29 5.34
N GLY A 73 -8.92 2.05 4.78
CA GLY A 73 -8.80 3.50 4.62
C GLY A 73 -9.12 4.05 3.22
N ASN A 74 -8.38 5.06 2.77
CA ASN A 74 -8.67 5.76 1.49
C ASN A 74 -7.59 5.55 0.43
N LEU A 75 -8.00 5.05 -0.73
CA LEU A 75 -7.12 4.64 -1.81
C LEU A 75 -7.44 5.36 -3.11
N GLY A 76 -6.41 5.78 -3.84
CA GLY A 76 -6.57 6.31 -5.19
C GLY A 76 -6.72 5.18 -6.21
N VAL A 77 -5.66 4.39 -6.38
CA VAL A 77 -5.58 3.28 -7.33
C VAL A 77 -5.05 2.03 -6.64
N VAL A 78 -5.73 0.91 -6.83
CA VAL A 78 -5.33 -0.39 -6.30
C VAL A 78 -5.31 -1.42 -7.42
N GLN A 79 -4.19 -2.10 -7.59
CA GLN A 79 -4.04 -3.17 -8.57
C GLN A 79 -3.48 -4.43 -7.92
N GLY A 80 -4.19 -5.56 -8.04
CA GLY A 80 -3.68 -6.80 -7.49
C GLY A 80 -4.46 -8.06 -7.77
N ASN A 81 -3.99 -9.18 -7.21
CA ASN A 81 -4.60 -10.48 -7.46
C ASN A 81 -5.71 -10.79 -6.44
N SER A 82 -5.42 -10.71 -5.15
CA SER A 82 -6.32 -11.01 -4.04
C SER A 82 -6.36 -9.84 -3.07
N MET A 83 -7.53 -9.22 -2.92
CA MET A 83 -7.66 -7.95 -2.19
C MET A 83 -8.88 -7.98 -1.27
N CYS A 84 -8.68 -7.56 -0.04
CA CYS A 84 -9.73 -7.15 0.89
C CYS A 84 -9.54 -5.67 1.18
N ILE A 85 -10.56 -4.86 0.90
CA ILE A 85 -10.51 -3.40 1.07
C ILE A 85 -11.71 -2.97 1.90
N GLU A 86 -11.46 -2.29 3.01
CA GLU A 86 -12.45 -1.60 3.83
C GLU A 86 -12.22 -0.09 3.73
N GLY A 87 -13.20 0.67 3.25
CA GLY A 87 -13.12 2.12 3.10
C GLY A 87 -13.35 2.62 1.67
N ASN A 88 -12.68 3.71 1.30
CA ASN A 88 -12.92 4.38 0.02
C ASN A 88 -11.81 4.03 -0.97
N SER A 89 -12.19 3.68 -2.21
CA SER A 89 -11.24 3.46 -3.29
C SER A 89 -11.69 4.15 -4.57
N GLY A 90 -10.75 4.78 -5.27
CA GLY A 90 -10.95 5.27 -6.63
C GLY A 90 -11.05 4.10 -7.60
N VAL A 91 -9.92 3.72 -8.20
CA VAL A 91 -9.83 2.64 -9.18
C VAL A 91 -9.33 1.37 -8.51
N VAL A 92 -10.04 0.26 -8.66
CA VAL A 92 -9.60 -1.06 -8.19
C VAL A 92 -9.65 -2.05 -9.33
N GLN A 93 -8.52 -2.70 -9.62
CA GLN A 93 -8.39 -3.73 -10.64
C GLN A 93 -7.77 -5.00 -10.05
N GLY A 94 -8.46 -6.12 -10.19
CA GLY A 94 -7.91 -7.40 -9.74
C GLY A 94 -8.79 -8.60 -10.01
N ASN A 95 -8.25 -9.78 -9.66
CA ASN A 95 -8.88 -11.05 -9.96
C ASN A 95 -9.88 -11.49 -8.89
N SER A 96 -9.55 -11.31 -7.60
CA SER A 96 -10.38 -11.70 -6.46
C SER A 96 -10.44 -10.55 -5.46
N MET A 97 -11.62 -9.97 -5.28
CA MET A 97 -11.80 -8.73 -4.54
C MET A 97 -12.98 -8.84 -3.58
N CYS A 98 -12.75 -8.47 -2.32
CA CYS A 98 -13.78 -8.14 -1.35
C CYS A 98 -13.63 -6.66 -1.02
N ILE A 99 -14.67 -5.87 -1.26
CA ILE A 99 -14.61 -4.42 -1.05
C ILE A 99 -15.84 -4.01 -0.24
N GLU A 100 -15.62 -3.48 0.96
CA GLU A 100 -16.64 -2.90 1.82
C GLU A 100 -16.40 -1.39 1.92
N GLY A 101 -17.29 -0.60 1.31
CA GLY A 101 -17.20 0.86 1.28
C GLY A 101 -17.44 1.45 -0.11
N ASN A 102 -16.95 2.66 -0.35
CA ASN A 102 -17.23 3.37 -1.60
C ASN A 102 -16.16 3.08 -2.66
N LEU A 103 -16.59 2.50 -3.78
CA LEU A 103 -15.73 2.24 -4.92
C LEU A 103 -16.12 3.13 -6.11
N HIS A 104 -15.21 3.97 -6.56
CA HIS A 104 -15.35 4.76 -7.79
C HIS A 104 -14.86 3.97 -9.02
N ARG A 105 -15.57 2.89 -9.36
CA ARG A 105 -15.19 2.00 -10.46
C ARG A 105 -15.26 2.70 -11.81
N PHE A 106 -14.12 3.04 -12.40
CA PHE A 106 -14.03 3.34 -13.84
C PHE A 106 -13.64 2.06 -14.60
N GLY A 107 -14.59 1.54 -15.39
CA GLY A 107 -14.31 0.62 -16.49
C GLY A 107 -14.29 -0.87 -16.13
N GLU A 108 -15.45 -1.53 -16.24
CA GLU A 108 -15.46 -2.79 -16.99
C GLU A 108 -15.14 -2.43 -18.44
N LEU A 109 -13.88 -2.52 -18.84
CA LEU A 109 -13.57 -2.70 -20.26
C LEU A 109 -13.90 -4.15 -20.57
N LYS A 110 -15.03 -4.33 -21.26
CA LYS A 110 -15.34 -5.54 -22.02
C LYS A 110 -14.19 -5.89 -22.97
#